data_AF-W9NHU8-F1
#
_entry.id   AF-W9NHU8-F1
#
_cell.length_a   1.000
_cell.length_b   1.000
_cell.length_c   1.000
_cell.angle_alpha   90.00
_cell.angle_beta   90.00
_cell.angle_gamma   90.00
#
_symmetry.space_group_name_H-M   'P 1'
#
loop_
_entity.id
_entity.type
_entity.pdbx_description
1 polymer ?
#
loop_
_entity_poly.entity_id
_entity_poly.type
_entity_poly.pdbx_seq_one_letter_code
_entity_poly.pdbx_strand_id
1 'polypeptide(L)'
;MPSQVSVPTSADYEQLRRRGFNGRVPDVRPAEIVSPNTTADVLCAVNRSRTRGWKIGVRSGGHLFFNSSLLENGMLIDTRNLNKTIEYDPATKVAAISPGHTVEDVSRFLGPLGRFFPSGHSRSVGVGGFLLAGGQGLFVRGWGYTAASWIEKLEIVTTEGEVVIASKTENPDLFWAVPGSGLGFFGVITRI
;
A
#
# COMPACT_ATOMS: atom_id res chain seq x y z
N MET A 1 1.58 20.74 -2.28
CA MET A 1 2.54 20.12 -1.34
C MET A 1 1.84 18.93 -0.70
N PRO A 2 2.46 17.75 -0.58
CA PRO A 2 1.85 16.62 0.12
C PRO A 2 1.60 16.96 1.60
N SER A 3 0.49 16.46 2.14
CA SER A 3 -0.05 16.89 3.44
C SER A 3 0.84 16.62 4.67
N GLN A 4 1.75 15.63 4.62
CA GLN A 4 2.69 15.34 5.72
C GLN A 4 4.04 14.84 5.18
N VAL A 5 5.11 15.59 5.43
CA VAL A 5 6.49 15.26 5.02
C VAL A 5 7.43 15.35 6.21
N SER A 6 8.20 14.28 6.43
CA SER A 6 9.25 14.23 7.45
C SER A 6 10.61 14.07 6.76
N VAL A 7 11.58 14.90 7.17
CA VAL A 7 12.97 14.91 6.68
C VAL A 7 13.90 14.49 7.82
N PRO A 8 15.19 14.19 7.59
CA PRO A 8 16.10 13.71 8.65
C PRO A 8 16.19 14.59 9.91
N THR A 9 15.92 15.90 9.78
CA THR A 9 15.90 16.84 10.90
C THR A 9 14.54 16.95 11.61
N SER A 10 13.48 16.33 11.08
CA SER A 10 12.16 16.29 11.72
C SER A 10 12.19 15.37 12.94
N ALA A 11 11.53 15.79 14.03
CA ALA A 11 11.52 15.05 15.29
C ALA A 11 10.91 13.64 15.19
N ASP A 12 9.98 13.42 14.26
CA ASP A 12 9.28 12.14 14.02
C ASP A 12 10.02 11.22 13.02
N TYR A 13 11.06 11.71 12.34
CA TYR A 13 11.67 11.01 11.21
C TYR A 13 12.22 9.63 11.59
N GLU A 14 13.00 9.51 12.67
CA GLU A 14 13.54 8.21 13.07
C GLU A 14 12.45 7.23 13.51
N GLN A 15 11.39 7.71 14.16
CA GLN A 15 10.24 6.88 14.51
C GLN A 15 9.55 6.35 13.24
N LEU A 16 9.34 7.20 12.24
CA LEU A 16 8.76 6.81 10.97
C LEU A 16 9.68 5.87 10.19
N ARG A 17 10.95 6.21 10.04
CA ARG A 17 11.94 5.40 9.30
C ARG A 17 12.03 3.99 9.87
N ARG A 18 12.05 3.86 11.20
CA ARG A 18 12.16 2.60 11.92
C ARG A 18 10.85 1.82 12.04
N ARG A 19 9.72 2.36 11.56
CA ARG A 19 8.45 1.63 11.63
C ARG A 19 8.49 0.37 10.77
N GLY A 20 8.49 -0.77 11.45
CA GLY A 20 8.34 -2.08 10.85
C GLY A 20 7.87 -3.08 11.90
N PHE A 21 7.55 -4.28 11.47
CA PHE A 21 7.13 -5.36 12.38
C PHE A 21 8.27 -5.94 13.23
N ASN A 22 9.52 -5.67 12.86
CA ASN A 22 10.71 -6.16 13.54
C ASN A 22 11.72 -5.02 13.76
N GLY A 23 12.73 -5.27 14.60
CA GLY A 23 13.79 -4.28 14.89
C GLY A 23 14.91 -4.18 13.84
N ARG A 24 14.84 -4.93 12.74
CA ARG A 24 15.87 -4.94 11.68
C ARG A 24 15.66 -3.78 10.72
N VAL A 25 16.22 -2.63 11.08
CA VAL A 25 16.18 -1.43 10.25
C VAL A 25 17.59 -1.19 9.70
N PRO A 26 17.79 -1.22 8.37
CA PRO A 26 19.08 -0.90 7.78
C PRO A 26 19.45 0.56 8.05
N ASP A 27 20.74 0.89 7.98
CA ASP A 27 21.21 2.27 8.09
C ASP A 27 21.02 3.04 6.77
N VAL A 28 19.80 2.97 6.23
CA VAL A 28 19.39 3.66 5.01
C VAL A 28 18.43 4.79 5.38
N ARG A 29 18.67 5.98 4.84
CA ARG A 29 17.92 7.21 5.17
C ARG A 29 17.29 7.81 3.91
N PRO A 30 15.97 7.66 3.72
CA PRO A 30 15.24 8.44 2.73
C PRO A 30 15.42 9.93 2.96
N ALA A 31 15.53 10.69 1.88
CA ALA A 31 15.56 12.15 1.96
C ALA A 31 14.23 12.71 2.48
N GLU A 32 13.11 12.05 2.13
CA GLU A 32 11.78 12.38 2.63
C GLU A 32 10.95 11.12 2.93
N ILE A 33 10.16 11.20 4.00
CA ILE A 33 9.07 10.26 4.30
C ILE A 33 7.77 11.04 4.14
N VAL A 34 6.91 10.62 3.22
CA VAL A 34 5.60 11.23 2.96
C VAL A 34 4.51 10.33 3.52
N SER A 35 3.64 10.87 4.40
CA SER A 35 2.48 10.15 4.95
C SER A 35 1.18 10.71 4.35
N PRO A 36 0.82 10.34 3.12
CA PRO A 36 -0.35 10.89 2.43
C PRO A 36 -1.66 10.49 3.12
N ASN A 37 -2.65 11.38 3.05
CA ASN A 37 -4.02 11.11 3.48
C ASN A 37 -4.93 10.80 2.29
N THR A 38 -4.61 11.32 1.11
CA THR A 38 -5.44 11.23 -0.10
C THR A 38 -4.63 10.79 -1.32
N THR A 39 -5.33 10.34 -2.37
CA THR A 39 -4.73 10.05 -3.68
C THR A 39 -4.03 11.29 -4.27
N ALA A 40 -4.58 12.49 -4.05
CA ALA A 40 -3.96 13.75 -4.49
C ALA A 40 -2.62 14.03 -3.79
N ASP A 41 -2.47 13.64 -2.51
CA ASP A 41 -1.19 13.73 -1.79
C ASP A 41 -0.14 12.79 -2.41
N VAL A 42 -0.55 11.57 -2.76
CA VAL A 42 0.31 10.59 -3.44
C VAL A 42 0.75 11.13 -4.80
N LEU A 43 -0.17 11.69 -5.58
CA LEU A 43 0.13 12.33 -6.86
C LEU A 43 1.14 13.49 -6.70
N CYS A 44 0.97 14.33 -5.67
CA CYS A 44 1.93 15.37 -5.35
C CYS A 44 3.31 14.80 -4.98
N ALA A 45 3.35 13.70 -4.21
CA ALA A 45 4.58 13.04 -3.79
C ALA A 45 5.34 12.44 -4.98
N VAL A 46 4.65 11.74 -5.88
CA VAL A 46 5.22 11.14 -7.10
C VAL A 46 5.81 12.24 -8.00
N ASN A 47 5.05 13.30 -8.27
CA ASN A 47 5.54 14.41 -9.07
C ASN A 47 6.75 15.12 -8.44
N ARG A 48 6.74 15.29 -7.11
CA ARG A 48 7.88 15.85 -6.38
C ARG A 48 9.12 14.97 -6.49
N SER A 49 8.96 13.66 -6.36
CA SER A 49 10.06 12.69 -6.53
C SER A 49 10.64 12.78 -7.94
N ARG A 50 9.78 12.89 -8.95
CA ARG A 50 10.17 13.04 -10.36
C ARG A 50 11.00 14.31 -10.61
N THR A 51 10.55 15.46 -10.11
CA THR A 51 11.31 16.73 -10.20
C THR A 51 12.67 16.64 -9.52
N ARG A 52 12.81 15.80 -8.48
CA ARG A 52 14.06 15.62 -7.74
C ARG A 52 14.95 14.48 -8.25
N GLY A 53 14.48 13.70 -9.22
CA GLY A 53 15.18 12.50 -9.69
C GLY A 53 15.29 11.41 -8.62
N TRP A 54 14.38 11.39 -7.65
CA TRP A 54 14.41 10.44 -6.54
C TRP A 54 13.65 9.16 -6.88
N LYS A 55 14.20 8.02 -6.42
CA LYS A 55 13.47 6.75 -6.41
C LYS A 55 12.44 6.76 -5.28
N ILE A 56 11.33 6.05 -5.49
CA ILE A 56 10.24 5.93 -4.52
C ILE A 56 10.24 4.50 -3.96
N GLY A 57 10.23 4.39 -2.64
CA GLY A 57 9.80 3.18 -1.95
C GLY A 57 8.41 3.39 -1.35
N VAL A 58 7.60 2.33 -1.32
CA VAL A 58 6.25 2.38 -0.76
C VAL A 58 6.16 1.45 0.45
N ARG A 59 5.49 1.91 1.51
CA ARG A 59 5.27 1.11 2.72
C ARG A 59 3.83 1.17 3.18
N SER A 60 3.21 -0.01 3.24
CA SER A 60 1.94 -0.25 3.94
C SER A 60 2.22 -0.60 5.42
N GLY A 61 1.94 -1.84 5.86
CA GLY A 61 2.13 -2.27 7.25
C GLY A 61 3.60 -2.42 7.70
N GLY A 62 4.58 -2.31 6.80
CA GLY A 62 6.00 -2.43 7.16
C GLY A 62 6.47 -3.85 7.51
N HIS A 63 5.93 -4.86 6.81
CA HIS A 63 6.23 -6.28 7.02
C HIS A 63 7.36 -6.84 6.13
N LEU A 64 8.06 -5.98 5.39
CA LEU A 64 9.25 -6.39 4.64
C LEU A 64 10.39 -6.64 5.62
N PHE A 65 10.89 -7.89 5.69
CA PHE A 65 11.90 -8.32 6.67
C PHE A 65 13.13 -7.43 6.74
N PHE A 66 13.57 -6.90 5.60
CA PHE A 66 14.77 -6.07 5.46
C PHE A 66 14.47 -4.58 5.28
N ASN A 67 13.20 -4.16 5.39
CA ASN A 67 12.76 -2.79 5.13
C ASN A 67 13.29 -2.22 3.80
N SER A 68 13.29 -3.05 2.75
CA SER A 68 13.84 -2.72 1.42
C SER A 68 13.08 -1.64 0.65
N SER A 69 11.98 -1.11 1.21
CA SER A 69 11.35 0.12 0.73
C SER A 69 12.06 1.40 1.21
N LEU A 70 13.00 1.31 2.16
CA LEU A 70 13.88 2.42 2.49
C LEU A 70 14.94 2.55 1.40
N LEU A 71 15.02 3.74 0.79
CA LEU A 71 15.96 4.05 -0.29
C LEU A 71 16.79 5.26 0.11
N GLU A 72 18.12 5.12 0.02
CA GLU A 72 19.04 6.22 0.32
C GLU A 72 18.82 7.36 -0.66
N ASN A 73 18.77 8.60 -0.16
CA ASN A 73 18.48 9.78 -0.98
C ASN A 73 17.19 9.66 -1.82
N GLY A 74 16.25 8.81 -1.39
CA GLY A 74 14.96 8.58 -2.04
C GLY A 74 13.79 9.15 -1.26
N MET A 75 12.59 8.81 -1.72
CA MET A 75 11.34 9.09 -1.02
C MET A 75 10.72 7.79 -0.51
N LEU A 76 10.27 7.79 0.74
CA LEU A 76 9.38 6.75 1.25
C LEU A 76 7.94 7.29 1.26
N ILE A 77 7.04 6.66 0.52
CA ILE A 77 5.60 6.90 0.63
C ILE A 77 5.00 5.90 1.62
N ASP A 78 4.38 6.43 2.66
CA ASP A 78 3.87 5.68 3.78
C ASP A 78 2.34 5.70 3.81
N THR A 79 1.72 4.62 3.35
CA THR A 79 0.29 4.60 3.06
C THR A 79 -0.60 4.44 4.30
N ARG A 80 -0.05 4.45 5.53
CA ARG A 80 -0.80 4.14 6.77
C ARG A 80 -2.01 5.04 7.03
N ASN A 81 -2.02 6.26 6.48
CA ASN A 81 -3.07 7.26 6.67
C ASN A 81 -3.90 7.48 5.39
N LEU A 82 -3.50 6.85 4.29
CA LEU A 82 -4.10 7.04 2.98
C LEU A 82 -5.52 6.46 2.99
N ASN A 83 -6.51 7.24 2.56
CA ASN A 83 -7.88 6.78 2.27
C ASN A 83 -8.46 5.83 3.35
N LYS A 84 -8.38 6.22 4.63
CA LYS A 84 -8.66 5.34 5.79
C LYS A 84 -10.12 4.93 5.98
N THR A 85 -11.05 5.50 5.24
CA THR A 85 -12.44 5.05 5.26
C THR A 85 -12.55 3.71 4.53
N ILE A 86 -13.14 2.71 5.19
CA ILE A 86 -13.56 1.48 4.53
C ILE A 86 -15.03 1.64 4.15
N GLU A 87 -15.34 1.37 2.89
CA GLU A 87 -16.71 1.36 2.36
C GLU A 87 -17.09 -0.08 1.99
N TYR A 88 -18.36 -0.44 2.15
CA TYR A 88 -18.90 -1.72 1.72
C TYR A 88 -20.26 -1.53 1.07
N ASP A 89 -20.39 -2.05 -0.14
CA ASP A 89 -21.65 -2.05 -0.87
C ASP A 89 -22.37 -3.39 -0.62
N PRO A 90 -23.55 -3.40 0.05
CA PRO A 90 -24.29 -4.62 0.30
C PRO A 90 -24.88 -5.26 -0.97
N ALA A 91 -25.09 -4.51 -2.05
CA ALA A 91 -25.65 -5.02 -3.29
C ALA A 91 -24.62 -5.84 -4.07
N THR A 92 -23.42 -5.30 -4.25
CA THR A 92 -22.33 -5.98 -4.96
C THR A 92 -21.47 -6.86 -4.05
N LYS A 93 -21.55 -6.66 -2.73
CA LYS A 93 -20.71 -7.28 -1.70
C LYS A 93 -19.22 -6.92 -1.81
N VAL A 94 -18.91 -5.82 -2.49
CA VAL A 94 -17.55 -5.30 -2.64
C VAL A 94 -17.24 -4.35 -1.50
N ALA A 95 -16.04 -4.49 -0.93
CA ALA A 95 -15.49 -3.54 0.03
C ALA A 95 -14.35 -2.76 -0.63
N ALA A 96 -14.34 -1.44 -0.44
CA ALA A 96 -13.26 -0.58 -0.89
C ALA A 96 -12.37 -0.19 0.30
N ILE A 97 -11.07 -0.45 0.18
CA ILE A 97 -10.10 -0.32 1.26
C ILE A 97 -8.83 0.40 0.80
N SER A 98 -8.17 1.08 1.72
CA SER A 98 -6.80 1.56 1.54
C SER A 98 -5.76 0.42 1.51
N PRO A 99 -4.70 0.54 0.71
CA PRO A 99 -3.51 -0.32 0.80
C PRO A 99 -2.81 -0.24 2.16
N GLY A 100 -3.02 0.86 2.90
CA GLY A 100 -2.50 1.06 4.26
C GLY A 100 -3.30 0.38 5.36
N HIS A 101 -4.50 -0.15 5.06
CA HIS A 101 -5.21 -0.97 6.04
C HIS A 101 -4.43 -2.22 6.37
N THR A 102 -4.54 -2.64 7.62
CA THR A 102 -4.02 -3.91 8.10
C THR A 102 -5.08 -5.01 8.00
N VAL A 103 -4.66 -6.27 8.12
CA VAL A 103 -5.59 -7.40 8.24
C VAL A 103 -6.60 -7.15 9.36
N GLU A 104 -6.14 -6.64 10.51
CA GLU A 104 -7.01 -6.33 11.64
C GLU A 104 -8.04 -5.24 11.33
N ASP A 105 -7.64 -4.17 10.63
CA ASP A 105 -8.57 -3.10 10.24
C ASP A 105 -9.73 -3.65 9.39
N VAL A 106 -9.40 -4.46 8.38
CA VAL A 106 -10.39 -5.04 7.46
C VAL A 106 -11.26 -6.06 8.17
N SER A 107 -10.69 -6.95 8.98
CA SER A 107 -11.46 -7.93 9.75
C SER A 107 -12.41 -7.29 10.76
N ARG A 108 -11.98 -6.22 11.44
CA ARG A 108 -12.81 -5.49 12.41
C ARG A 108 -14.01 -4.82 11.73
N PHE A 109 -13.83 -4.31 10.53
CA PHE A 109 -14.91 -3.70 9.75
C PHE A 109 -15.89 -4.74 9.20
N LEU A 110 -15.39 -5.83 8.60
CA LEU A 110 -16.23 -6.82 7.93
C LEU A 110 -16.91 -7.82 8.88
N GLY A 111 -16.31 -8.09 10.05
CA GLY A 111 -16.82 -9.06 11.02
C GLY A 111 -18.27 -8.81 11.45
N PRO A 112 -18.64 -7.60 11.92
CA PRO A 112 -20.02 -7.25 12.26
C PRO A 112 -21.02 -7.39 11.10
N LEU A 113 -20.54 -7.33 9.86
CA LEU A 113 -21.35 -7.49 8.64
C LEU A 113 -21.52 -8.97 8.24
N GLY A 114 -20.96 -9.92 9.00
CA GLY A 114 -20.93 -11.33 8.63
C GLY A 114 -20.11 -11.60 7.36
N ARG A 115 -19.11 -10.75 7.08
CA ARG A 115 -18.23 -10.83 5.92
C ARG A 115 -16.79 -11.07 6.36
N PHE A 116 -15.98 -11.57 5.43
CA PHE A 116 -14.54 -11.73 5.64
C PHE A 116 -13.79 -11.43 4.34
N PHE A 117 -12.48 -11.21 4.48
CA PHE A 117 -11.54 -11.04 3.38
C PHE A 117 -10.40 -12.05 3.56
N PRO A 118 -10.10 -12.90 2.57
CA PRO A 118 -8.98 -13.84 2.65
C PRO A 118 -7.67 -13.07 2.83
N SER A 119 -7.04 -13.19 3.99
CA SER A 119 -5.90 -12.37 4.40
C SER A 119 -4.75 -13.23 4.93
N GLY A 120 -3.61 -12.58 5.14
CA GLY A 120 -2.48 -13.16 5.87
C GLY A 120 -2.80 -13.43 7.33
N HIS A 121 -2.02 -14.29 7.98
CA HIS A 121 -2.24 -14.73 9.36
C HIS A 121 -1.93 -13.66 10.43
N SER A 122 -1.10 -12.67 10.10
CA SER A 122 -0.65 -11.65 11.05
C SER A 122 -1.52 -10.40 10.95
N ARG A 123 -2.09 -10.01 12.10
CA ARG A 123 -3.02 -8.88 12.25
C ARG A 123 -2.47 -7.55 11.73
N SER A 124 -1.17 -7.30 11.89
CA SER A 124 -0.52 -6.03 11.54
C SER A 124 -0.01 -5.97 10.09
N VAL A 125 -0.16 -7.04 9.30
CA VAL A 125 0.24 -7.03 7.88
C VAL A 125 -0.63 -6.04 7.13
N GLY A 126 0.00 -5.15 6.36
CA GLY A 126 -0.72 -4.20 5.49
C GLY A 126 -1.18 -4.86 4.20
N VAL A 127 -2.39 -4.53 3.76
CA VAL A 127 -3.07 -5.16 2.63
C VAL A 127 -2.34 -4.92 1.31
N GLY A 128 -1.85 -3.71 1.05
CA GLY A 128 -1.19 -3.38 -0.23
C GLY A 128 0.03 -4.27 -0.50
N GLY A 129 0.97 -4.30 0.44
CA GLY A 129 2.14 -5.18 0.33
C GLY A 129 1.80 -6.67 0.31
N PHE A 130 0.77 -7.10 1.06
CA PHE A 130 0.31 -8.50 1.04
C PHE A 130 -0.19 -8.92 -0.34
N LEU A 131 -1.01 -8.10 -0.99
CA LEU A 131 -1.56 -8.39 -2.31
C LEU A 131 -0.49 -8.33 -3.40
N LEU A 132 0.39 -7.33 -3.36
CA LEU A 132 1.51 -7.22 -4.31
C LEU A 132 2.49 -8.40 -4.20
N ALA A 133 2.62 -9.00 -3.02
CA ALA A 133 3.46 -10.18 -2.79
C ALA A 133 2.73 -11.52 -3.09
N GLY A 134 1.57 -11.48 -3.74
CA GLY A 134 0.82 -12.66 -4.18
C GLY A 134 -0.42 -12.99 -3.33
N GLY A 135 -0.56 -12.44 -2.13
CA GLY A 135 -1.78 -12.57 -1.33
C GLY A 135 -2.09 -14.00 -0.88
N GLN A 136 -1.09 -14.75 -0.43
CA GLN A 136 -1.30 -16.11 0.10
C GLN A 136 -1.70 -16.08 1.58
N GLY A 137 -2.97 -16.38 1.86
CA GLY A 137 -3.52 -16.53 3.22
C GLY A 137 -3.80 -17.99 3.62
N LEU A 138 -4.31 -18.19 4.84
CA LEU A 138 -4.75 -19.52 5.34
C LEU A 138 -5.86 -20.14 4.47
N PHE A 139 -6.62 -19.29 3.77
CA PHE A 139 -7.76 -19.66 2.95
C PHE A 139 -7.38 -20.12 1.54
N VAL A 140 -6.09 -20.11 1.17
CA VAL A 140 -5.65 -20.36 -0.21
C VAL A 140 -6.11 -21.71 -0.77
N ARG A 141 -6.20 -22.75 0.08
CA ARG A 141 -6.65 -24.09 -0.34
C ARG A 141 -8.12 -24.13 -0.78
N GLY A 142 -8.96 -23.24 -0.27
CA GLY A 142 -10.41 -23.23 -0.57
C GLY A 142 -10.85 -22.05 -1.43
N TRP A 143 -10.16 -20.91 -1.33
CA TRP A 143 -10.59 -19.63 -1.90
C TRP A 143 -9.58 -19.00 -2.87
N GLY A 144 -8.49 -19.72 -3.16
CA GLY A 144 -7.43 -19.26 -4.06
C GLY A 144 -6.54 -18.17 -3.46
N TYR A 145 -5.60 -17.68 -4.27
CA TYR A 145 -4.75 -16.56 -3.90
C TYR A 145 -5.59 -15.28 -3.86
N THR A 146 -5.54 -14.54 -2.75
CA THR A 146 -6.34 -13.32 -2.58
C THR A 146 -6.06 -12.32 -3.70
N ALA A 147 -4.79 -12.13 -4.04
CA ALA A 147 -4.38 -11.16 -5.05
C ALA A 147 -4.84 -11.52 -6.47
N ALA A 148 -5.14 -12.80 -6.74
CA ALA A 148 -5.57 -13.25 -8.06
C ALA A 148 -7.10 -13.31 -8.20
N SER A 149 -7.82 -13.54 -7.09
CA SER A 149 -9.23 -13.91 -7.14
C SER A 149 -10.19 -12.92 -6.46
N TRP A 150 -9.70 -12.01 -5.63
CA TRP A 150 -10.56 -11.19 -4.73
C TRP A 150 -10.42 -9.68 -4.93
N ILE A 151 -9.64 -9.24 -5.91
CA ILE A 151 -9.52 -7.83 -6.28
C ILE A 151 -10.46 -7.59 -7.46
N GLU A 152 -11.32 -6.58 -7.35
CA GLU A 152 -12.22 -6.18 -8.45
C GLU A 152 -11.63 -5.00 -9.24
N LYS A 153 -11.07 -4.01 -8.51
CA LYS A 153 -10.59 -2.76 -9.09
C LYS A 153 -9.53 -2.14 -8.19
N LEU A 154 -8.62 -1.38 -8.78
CA LEU A 154 -7.57 -0.64 -8.08
C LEU A 154 -7.55 0.80 -8.58
N GLU A 155 -7.30 1.74 -7.68
CA GLU A 155 -6.88 3.09 -8.04
C GLU A 155 -5.37 3.19 -7.84
N ILE A 156 -4.66 3.67 -8.86
CA ILE A 156 -3.20 3.70 -8.91
C ILE A 156 -2.75 5.08 -9.35
N VAL A 157 -1.75 5.62 -8.66
CA VAL A 157 -0.96 6.74 -9.14
C VAL A 157 0.26 6.19 -9.88
N THR A 158 0.34 6.46 -11.19
CA THR A 158 1.45 6.00 -12.05
C THR A 158 2.71 6.85 -11.85
N THR A 159 3.84 6.37 -12.37
CA THR A 159 5.12 7.11 -12.33
C THR A 159 5.09 8.41 -13.15
N GLU A 160 4.20 8.49 -14.13
CA GLU A 160 3.97 9.64 -15.00
C GLU A 160 3.18 10.74 -14.29
N GLY A 161 2.59 10.44 -13.13
CA GLY A 161 1.76 11.36 -12.37
C GLY A 161 0.32 11.37 -12.87
N GLU A 162 -0.22 10.21 -13.23
CA GLU A 162 -1.63 10.05 -13.59
C GLU A 162 -2.34 9.19 -12.55
N VAL A 163 -3.63 9.45 -12.33
CA VAL A 163 -4.50 8.59 -11.54
C VAL A 163 -5.26 7.71 -12.50
N VAL A 164 -5.02 6.40 -12.44
CA VAL A 164 -5.64 5.42 -13.31
C VAL A 164 -6.39 4.38 -12.49
N ILE A 165 -7.37 3.77 -13.14
CA ILE A 165 -8.06 2.61 -12.61
C ILE A 165 -7.53 1.35 -13.29
N ALA A 166 -7.20 0.33 -12.52
CA ALA A 166 -6.90 -1.01 -13.05
C ALA A 166 -7.98 -2.02 -12.64
N SER A 167 -8.48 -2.78 -13.59
CA SER A 167 -9.44 -3.88 -13.44
C SER A 167 -9.27 -4.88 -14.58
N LYS A 168 -10.09 -5.93 -14.62
CA LYS A 168 -10.07 -6.89 -15.75
C LYS A 168 -10.44 -6.26 -17.10
N THR A 169 -11.12 -5.11 -17.11
CA THR A 169 -11.62 -4.45 -18.33
C THR A 169 -11.06 -3.05 -18.56
N GLU A 170 -10.26 -2.52 -17.64
CA GLU A 170 -9.69 -1.17 -17.68
C GLU A 170 -8.23 -1.25 -17.19
N ASN A 171 -7.26 -0.85 -18.02
CA ASN A 171 -5.82 -1.06 -17.76
C ASN A 171 -5.48 -2.50 -17.27
N PRO A 172 -5.87 -3.54 -18.04
CA PRO A 172 -5.80 -4.93 -17.59
C PRO A 172 -4.37 -5.46 -17.41
N ASP A 173 -3.40 -4.86 -18.10
CA ASP A 173 -1.97 -5.09 -17.94
C ASP A 173 -1.47 -4.63 -16.56
N LEU A 174 -1.89 -3.44 -16.11
CA LEU A 174 -1.60 -2.95 -14.76
C LEU A 174 -2.25 -3.86 -13.71
N PHE A 175 -3.50 -4.26 -13.96
CA PHE A 175 -4.24 -5.16 -13.07
C PHE A 175 -3.57 -6.54 -12.95
N TRP A 176 -3.12 -7.10 -14.08
CA TRP A 176 -2.44 -8.38 -14.14
C TRP A 176 -1.11 -8.40 -13.36
N ALA A 177 -0.38 -7.29 -13.31
CA ALA A 177 0.91 -7.24 -12.63
C ALA A 177 0.82 -7.24 -11.10
N VAL A 178 -0.34 -6.89 -10.54
CA VAL A 178 -0.56 -6.76 -9.09
C VAL A 178 -0.20 -8.05 -8.34
N PRO A 179 -0.73 -9.23 -8.69
CA PRO A 179 -0.32 -10.48 -8.03
C PRO A 179 1.13 -10.85 -8.38
N GLY A 180 2.08 -10.44 -7.54
CA GLY A 180 3.46 -10.97 -7.55
C GLY A 180 4.55 -9.99 -7.94
N SER A 181 4.23 -8.77 -8.39
CA SER A 181 5.26 -7.76 -8.68
C SER A 181 6.02 -7.29 -7.44
N GLY A 182 5.41 -7.42 -6.25
CA GLY A 182 5.98 -6.98 -4.99
C GLY A 182 6.44 -5.52 -5.03
N LEU A 183 7.69 -5.29 -4.63
CA LEU A 183 8.33 -3.97 -4.65
C LEU A 183 8.60 -3.41 -6.07
N GLY A 184 8.51 -4.25 -7.10
CA GLY A 184 8.70 -3.85 -8.49
C GLY A 184 7.42 -3.32 -9.17
N PHE A 185 6.33 -3.14 -8.42
CA PHE A 185 5.10 -2.58 -8.99
C PHE A 185 5.32 -1.15 -9.50
N PHE A 186 4.80 -0.85 -10.68
CA PHE A 186 5.05 0.38 -11.45
C PHE A 186 4.12 1.55 -11.08
N GLY A 187 3.74 1.64 -9.81
CA GLY A 187 2.88 2.71 -9.32
C GLY A 187 2.61 2.62 -7.82
N VAL A 188 1.84 3.59 -7.32
CA VAL A 188 1.37 3.58 -5.93
C VAL A 188 -0.12 3.31 -5.95
N ILE A 189 -0.52 2.11 -5.51
CA ILE A 189 -1.93 1.82 -5.25
C ILE A 189 -2.42 2.80 -4.18
N THR A 190 -3.58 3.40 -4.37
CA THR A 190 -4.22 4.33 -3.43
C THR A 190 -5.56 3.83 -2.93
N ARG A 191 -6.20 2.92 -3.67
CA ARG A 191 -7.45 2.25 -3.29
C ARG A 191 -7.52 0.86 -3.90
N ILE A 192 -8.12 -0.08 -3.17
CA ILE A 192 -8.32 -1.50 -3.51
C ILE A 192 -9.79 -1.84 -3.31
#